data_AF-A0YWQ6-F1
#
_entry.id   AF-A0YWQ6-F1
#
_cell.length_a   1.000
_cell.length_b   1.000
_cell.length_c   1.000
_cell.angle_alpha   90.00
_cell.angle_beta   90.00
_cell.angle_gamma   90.00
#
_symmetry.space_group_name_H-M   'P 1'
#
loop_
_entity.id
_entity.type
_entity.pdbx_description
1 polymer ?
#
loop_
_entity_poly.entity_id
_entity_poly.type
_entity_poly.pdbx_seq_one_letter_code
_entity_poly.pdbx_strand_id
1 'polypeptide(L)'
;MFTSKLGRSGTSLLIALGLTVSVATPIIFSPNPAVAQRFPGSLRRDGITAGTLIPIEYETAEKIVLTPEETVPVSFKVSKEVRTTYGQVWLPQGSEINGELRPASGGSQFIADEVILANGTRYRLNANSQVVTRTETIRKGASAGDILKGAAIGAAAATAIAGIVGDQAIATEEVLGGAGLGAIAGVFLGREKVEVLVIRPEEDLDLRLQSDLVFR
;
A
#
# COMPACT_ATOMS: atom_id res chain seq x y z
N MET A 1 0.50 -113.20 -6.47
CA MET A 1 -0.26 -113.95 -7.48
C MET A 1 -1.31 -113.01 -8.04
N PHE A 2 -1.14 -112.52 -9.26
CA PHE A 2 -2.15 -112.15 -10.27
C PHE A 2 -1.41 -111.48 -11.43
N THR A 3 -1.64 -112.03 -12.60
CA THR A 3 -0.86 -111.96 -13.84
C THR A 3 -1.43 -110.97 -14.84
N SER A 4 -0.68 -110.78 -15.95
CA SER A 4 -1.07 -110.31 -17.29
C SER A 4 -0.90 -108.81 -17.55
N LYS A 5 -0.48 -108.33 -18.73
CA LYS A 5 0.00 -108.96 -19.97
C LYS A 5 0.76 -107.88 -20.75
N LEU A 6 1.84 -108.31 -21.40
CA LEU A 6 2.57 -107.58 -22.42
C LEU A 6 1.72 -107.45 -23.70
N GLY A 7 1.67 -106.26 -24.30
CA GLY A 7 1.00 -106.00 -25.58
C GLY A 7 1.69 -104.85 -26.33
N ARG A 8 2.11 -105.14 -27.57
CA ARG A 8 3.03 -104.37 -28.41
C ARG A 8 2.41 -103.13 -29.06
N SER A 9 3.25 -102.12 -29.23
CA SER A 9 3.47 -101.28 -30.43
C SER A 9 2.26 -100.94 -31.31
N GLY A 10 1.91 -99.65 -31.32
CA GLY A 10 1.18 -98.99 -32.39
C GLY A 10 1.70 -97.56 -32.53
N THR A 11 2.62 -97.37 -33.47
CA THR A 11 3.13 -96.09 -33.97
C THR A 11 2.00 -95.10 -34.29
N SER A 12 2.09 -93.86 -33.79
CA SER A 12 1.98 -92.71 -34.69
C SER A 12 2.48 -91.42 -34.05
N LEU A 13 3.39 -90.81 -34.79
CA LEU A 13 3.98 -89.49 -34.63
C LEU A 13 2.90 -88.43 -34.89
N LEU A 14 2.67 -87.50 -33.95
CA LEU A 14 2.14 -86.18 -34.31
C LEU A 14 2.80 -85.10 -33.44
N ILE A 15 3.58 -84.29 -34.13
CA ILE A 15 4.29 -83.10 -33.64
C ILE A 15 3.25 -81.99 -33.44
N ALA A 16 3.22 -81.38 -32.26
CA ALA A 16 2.73 -80.02 -32.08
C ALA A 16 3.48 -79.38 -30.90
N LEU A 17 4.54 -78.63 -31.21
CA LEU A 17 5.25 -77.79 -30.26
C LEU A 17 4.40 -76.53 -30.03
N GLY A 18 3.59 -76.53 -28.97
CA GLY A 18 2.89 -75.33 -28.52
C GLY A 18 3.83 -74.46 -27.69
N LEU A 19 4.37 -73.39 -28.28
CA LEU A 19 4.99 -72.30 -27.52
C LEU A 19 3.89 -71.61 -26.70
N THR A 20 3.76 -71.98 -25.43
CA THR A 20 2.98 -71.18 -24.48
C THR A 20 3.75 -69.89 -24.23
N VAL A 21 3.33 -68.81 -24.87
CA VAL A 21 3.76 -67.46 -24.52
C VAL A 21 3.32 -67.21 -23.08
N SER A 22 4.27 -67.13 -22.15
CA SER A 22 4.01 -66.67 -20.80
C SER A 22 3.43 -65.26 -20.87
N VAL A 23 2.18 -65.11 -20.47
CA VAL A 23 1.56 -63.80 -20.28
C VAL A 23 2.30 -63.16 -19.10
N ALA A 24 3.18 -62.21 -19.37
CA ALA A 24 3.73 -61.35 -18.33
C ALA A 24 2.55 -60.62 -17.69
N THR A 25 2.27 -60.93 -16.43
CA THR A 25 1.31 -60.15 -15.64
C THR A 25 1.83 -58.72 -15.56
N PRO A 26 1.04 -57.70 -15.92
CA PRO A 26 1.40 -56.35 -15.53
C PRO A 26 1.31 -56.30 -14.01
N ILE A 27 2.45 -56.10 -13.34
CA ILE A 27 2.46 -55.62 -11.97
C ILE A 27 1.72 -54.29 -12.04
N ILE A 28 0.48 -54.27 -11.55
CA ILE A 28 -0.26 -53.05 -11.28
C ILE A 28 0.60 -52.31 -10.26
N PHE A 29 1.38 -51.35 -10.75
CA PHE A 29 1.97 -50.31 -9.94
C PHE A 29 0.77 -49.56 -9.38
N SER A 30 0.33 -49.91 -8.17
CA SER A 30 -0.55 -49.04 -7.41
C SER A 30 0.30 -47.81 -7.11
N PRO A 31 0.06 -46.63 -7.72
CA PRO A 31 0.54 -45.44 -7.07
C PRO A 31 -0.24 -45.42 -5.75
N ASN A 32 0.43 -45.71 -4.64
CA ASN A 32 -0.03 -45.12 -3.40
C ASN A 32 -0.24 -43.65 -3.75
N PRO A 33 -1.47 -43.09 -3.65
CA PRO A 33 -1.55 -41.66 -3.70
C PRO A 33 -0.58 -41.21 -2.61
N ALA A 34 0.43 -40.45 -2.98
CA ALA A 34 1.10 -39.61 -2.01
C ALA A 34 -0.03 -38.77 -1.45
N VAL A 35 -0.59 -39.20 -0.32
CA VAL A 35 -1.43 -38.38 0.50
C VAL A 35 -0.44 -37.32 0.95
N ALA A 36 -0.35 -36.23 0.18
CA ALA A 36 0.26 -35.02 0.65
C ALA A 36 -0.38 -34.80 2.02
N GLN A 37 0.41 -34.99 3.08
CA GLN A 37 -0.01 -34.61 4.41
C GLN A 37 -0.34 -33.13 4.30
N ARG A 38 -1.63 -32.83 4.11
CA ARG A 38 -2.19 -31.52 4.36
C ARG A 38 -1.93 -31.33 5.84
N PHE A 39 -0.86 -30.61 6.14
CA PHE A 39 -0.61 -30.09 7.46
C PHE A 39 -1.93 -29.48 7.96
N PRO A 40 -2.56 -30.04 9.02
CA PRO A 40 -3.77 -29.46 9.56
C PRO A 40 -3.42 -28.09 10.11
N GLY A 41 -3.95 -27.04 9.48
CA GLY A 41 -3.95 -25.69 10.02
C GLY A 41 -2.59 -25.14 10.40
N SER A 42 -1.75 -24.78 9.41
CA SER A 42 -1.13 -23.46 9.58
C SER A 42 -2.32 -22.50 9.67
N LEU A 43 -2.63 -22.01 10.87
CA LEU A 43 -3.51 -20.86 11.03
C LEU A 43 -2.96 -19.81 10.08
N ARG A 44 -3.60 -19.67 8.91
CA ARG A 44 -3.21 -18.71 7.89
C ARG A 44 -3.56 -17.36 8.50
N ARG A 45 -2.58 -16.75 9.17
CA ARG A 45 -2.78 -15.46 9.81
C ARG A 45 -2.89 -14.44 8.70
N ASP A 46 -4.04 -13.79 8.63
CA ASP A 46 -4.20 -12.68 7.73
C ASP A 46 -3.33 -11.52 8.17
N GLY A 47 -2.87 -10.74 7.21
CA GLY A 47 -1.89 -9.70 7.49
C GLY A 47 -1.55 -8.84 6.30
N ILE A 48 -0.79 -7.80 6.58
CA ILE A 48 -0.30 -6.80 5.64
C ILE A 48 1.18 -6.64 5.87
N THR A 49 1.94 -6.65 4.77
CA THR A 49 3.40 -6.54 4.81
C THR A 49 3.82 -5.08 4.86
N ALA A 50 4.95 -4.80 5.51
CA ALA A 50 5.64 -3.53 5.36
C ALA A 50 5.86 -3.19 3.88
N GLY A 51 5.79 -1.90 3.56
CA GLY A 51 5.88 -1.38 2.20
C GLY A 51 4.56 -1.36 1.44
N THR A 52 3.46 -1.92 2.00
CA THR A 52 2.13 -1.73 1.41
C THR A 52 1.79 -0.26 1.27
N LEU A 53 1.34 0.13 0.08
CA LEU A 53 0.93 1.48 -0.26
C LEU A 53 -0.49 1.76 0.24
N ILE A 54 -0.67 2.91 0.86
CA ILE A 54 -1.96 3.45 1.27
C ILE A 54 -2.16 4.74 0.49
N PRO A 55 -2.98 4.71 -0.58
CA PRO A 55 -3.25 5.90 -1.37
C PRO A 55 -4.14 6.84 -0.57
N ILE A 56 -3.78 8.12 -0.58
CA ILE A 56 -4.47 9.16 0.17
C ILE A 56 -4.90 10.31 -0.74
N GLU A 57 -5.84 11.10 -0.23
CA GLU A 57 -6.34 12.34 -0.86
C GLU A 57 -6.54 13.42 0.21
N TYR A 58 -6.52 14.67 -0.24
CA TYR A 58 -6.74 15.83 0.62
C TYR A 58 -7.97 16.60 0.15
N GLU A 59 -9.06 16.50 0.91
CA GLU A 59 -10.36 17.05 0.52
C GLU A 59 -10.43 18.59 0.67
N THR A 60 -9.52 19.18 1.44
CA THR A 60 -9.54 20.60 1.77
C THR A 60 -8.98 21.49 0.66
N ALA A 61 -7.98 21.02 -0.08
CA ALA A 61 -7.24 21.84 -1.04
C ALA A 61 -6.49 20.98 -2.06
N GLU A 62 -6.21 21.54 -3.23
CA GLU A 62 -5.48 20.86 -4.31
C GLU A 62 -3.99 20.63 -3.96
N LYS A 63 -3.43 21.49 -3.11
CA LYS A 63 -2.01 21.46 -2.71
C LYS A 63 -1.82 22.09 -1.34
N ILE A 64 -0.69 21.78 -0.72
CA ILE A 64 -0.24 22.33 0.56
C ILE A 64 1.04 23.11 0.33
N VAL A 65 1.11 24.33 0.87
CA VAL A 65 2.28 25.22 0.78
C VAL A 65 2.86 25.43 2.16
N LEU A 66 4.11 24.99 2.36
CA LEU A 66 4.83 25.05 3.65
C LEU A 66 6.21 25.69 3.49
N THR A 67 6.81 26.06 4.63
CA THR A 67 8.27 26.26 4.67
C THR A 67 8.99 24.92 4.93
N PRO A 68 10.25 24.75 4.49
CA PRO A 68 10.97 23.47 4.67
C PRO A 68 11.18 23.04 6.13
N GLU A 69 11.10 23.97 7.07
CA GLU A 69 11.28 23.73 8.52
C GLU A 69 9.94 23.67 9.27
N GLU A 70 8.81 23.69 8.56
CA GLU A 70 7.49 23.69 9.16
C GLU A 70 7.04 22.30 9.58
N THR A 71 6.51 22.19 10.80
CA THR A 71 5.76 21.01 11.24
C THR A 71 4.29 21.36 11.34
N VAL A 72 3.43 20.61 10.65
CA VAL A 72 1.99 20.89 10.59
C VAL A 72 1.18 19.60 10.77
N PRO A 73 0.23 19.56 11.73
CA PRO A 73 -0.77 18.51 11.78
C PRO A 73 -1.70 18.59 10.57
N VAL A 74 -1.95 17.46 9.92
CA VAL A 74 -2.86 17.36 8.78
C VAL A 74 -3.55 16.01 8.76
N SER A 75 -4.80 16.02 8.32
CA SER A 75 -5.62 14.83 8.15
C SER A 75 -5.88 14.59 6.67
N PHE A 76 -5.69 13.35 6.23
CA PHE A 76 -5.96 12.90 4.87
C PHE A 76 -7.05 11.84 4.86
N LYS A 77 -7.73 11.68 3.74
CA LYS A 77 -8.64 10.55 3.51
C LYS A 77 -7.94 9.45 2.73
N VAL A 78 -8.33 8.21 2.98
CA VAL A 78 -7.91 7.07 2.18
C VAL A 78 -8.70 7.09 0.87
N SER A 79 -8.02 7.30 -0.25
CA SER A 79 -8.66 7.44 -1.56
C SER A 79 -9.08 6.11 -2.17
N LYS A 80 -8.45 5.00 -1.75
CA LYS A 80 -8.82 3.64 -2.17
C LYS A 80 -8.62 2.64 -1.06
N GLU A 81 -9.55 1.68 -0.98
CA GLU A 81 -9.46 0.59 -0.02
C GLU A 81 -8.13 -0.20 -0.12
N VAL A 82 -7.58 -0.56 1.03
CA VAL A 82 -6.41 -1.43 1.15
C VAL A 82 -6.86 -2.77 1.71
N ARG A 83 -6.48 -3.84 1.00
CA ARG A 83 -6.86 -5.21 1.32
C ARG A 83 -5.69 -5.98 1.91
N THR A 84 -6.01 -6.92 2.78
CA THR A 84 -5.06 -7.87 3.35
C THR A 84 -4.61 -8.90 2.32
N THR A 85 -3.64 -9.72 2.70
CA THR A 85 -3.11 -10.81 1.86
C THR A 85 -4.21 -11.79 1.40
N TYR A 86 -5.24 -12.01 2.23
CA TYR A 86 -6.37 -12.87 1.88
C TYR A 86 -7.60 -12.12 1.33
N GLY A 87 -7.47 -10.84 1.01
CA GLY A 87 -8.48 -10.05 0.31
C GLY A 87 -9.54 -9.39 1.20
N GLN A 88 -9.40 -9.49 2.53
CA GLN A 88 -10.26 -8.75 3.46
C GLN A 88 -9.94 -7.25 3.39
N VAL A 89 -10.95 -6.39 3.46
CA VAL A 89 -10.74 -4.95 3.55
C VAL A 89 -10.21 -4.62 4.93
N TRP A 90 -8.96 -4.15 5.02
CA TRP A 90 -8.36 -3.68 6.27
C TRP A 90 -8.62 -2.19 6.47
N LEU A 91 -8.34 -1.41 5.43
CA LEU A 91 -8.49 0.03 5.46
C LEU A 91 -9.48 0.46 4.37
N PRO A 92 -10.74 0.71 4.71
CA PRO A 92 -11.75 1.17 3.75
C PRO A 92 -11.42 2.55 3.18
N GLN A 93 -11.89 2.80 1.96
CA GLN A 93 -11.93 4.15 1.38
C GLN A 93 -12.70 5.13 2.29
N GLY A 94 -12.26 6.37 2.36
CA GLY A 94 -12.84 7.43 3.19
C GLY A 94 -12.45 7.36 4.68
N SER A 95 -11.65 6.37 5.09
CA SER A 95 -11.02 6.38 6.42
C SER A 95 -10.11 7.59 6.55
N GLU A 96 -10.04 8.19 7.73
CA GLU A 96 -9.27 9.39 7.98
C GLU A 96 -7.95 9.06 8.65
N ILE A 97 -6.84 9.47 8.05
CA ILE A 97 -5.48 9.29 8.56
C ILE A 97 -5.03 10.61 9.16
N ASN A 98 -4.76 10.60 10.46
CA ASN A 98 -4.19 11.74 11.17
C ASN A 98 -2.68 11.57 11.30
N GLY A 99 -1.97 12.67 11.10
CA GLY A 99 -0.53 12.71 11.28
C GLY A 99 0.01 14.11 11.13
N GLU A 100 1.29 14.21 10.82
CA GLU A 100 1.99 15.49 10.70
C GLU A 100 2.91 15.48 9.48
N LEU A 101 2.93 16.61 8.77
CA LEU A 101 4.02 16.96 7.87
C LEU A 101 5.18 17.47 8.72
N ARG A 102 6.35 16.85 8.60
CA ARG A 102 7.56 17.16 9.38
C ARG A 102 8.75 17.44 8.47
N PRO A 103 9.67 18.33 8.88
CA PRO A 103 10.92 18.55 8.15
C PRO A 103 11.74 17.28 8.04
N ALA A 104 12.18 16.95 6.82
CA ALA A 104 13.03 15.80 6.55
C ALA A 104 13.95 16.08 5.36
N SER A 105 15.26 15.95 5.53
CA SER A 105 16.26 16.02 4.45
C SER A 105 16.12 17.24 3.50
N GLY A 106 15.77 18.41 4.02
CA GLY A 106 15.58 19.63 3.22
C GLY A 106 14.22 19.73 2.50
N GLY A 107 13.30 18.82 2.79
CA GLY A 107 11.91 18.85 2.36
C GLY A 107 10.97 18.55 3.52
N SER A 108 9.80 18.01 3.21
CA SER A 108 8.80 17.59 4.21
C SER A 108 8.39 16.14 3.99
N GLN A 109 8.12 15.41 5.07
CA GLN A 109 7.63 14.04 5.05
C GLN A 109 6.37 13.97 5.93
N PHE A 110 5.33 13.32 5.43
CA PHE A 110 4.17 13.00 6.24
C PHE A 110 4.42 11.75 7.07
N ILE A 111 4.16 11.86 8.37
CA ILE A 111 4.24 10.78 9.35
C ILE A 111 2.83 10.53 9.87
N ALA A 112 2.26 9.37 9.55
CA ALA A 112 0.95 8.97 10.05
C ALA A 112 1.06 8.46 11.49
N ASP A 113 0.08 8.82 12.32
CA ASP A 113 0.00 8.40 13.72
C ASP A 113 -1.16 7.43 13.96
N GLU A 114 -2.34 7.77 13.44
CA GLU A 114 -3.56 7.00 13.62
C GLU A 114 -4.44 7.05 12.39
N VAL A 115 -5.38 6.11 12.35
CA VAL A 115 -6.45 6.10 11.38
C VAL A 115 -7.79 5.88 12.06
N ILE A 116 -8.80 6.58 11.56
CA ILE A 116 -10.16 6.62 12.06
C ILE A 116 -11.07 6.07 10.96
N LEU A 117 -11.71 4.94 11.25
CA LEU A 117 -12.69 4.33 10.34
C LEU A 117 -14.02 5.08 10.40
N ALA A 118 -14.86 4.90 9.38
CA ALA A 118 -16.19 5.52 9.30
C ALA A 118 -17.11 5.19 10.50
N ASN A 119 -16.90 4.06 11.18
CA ASN A 119 -17.62 3.68 12.38
C ASN A 119 -17.05 4.30 13.68
N GLY A 120 -16.06 5.18 13.58
CA GLY A 120 -15.37 5.83 14.69
C GLY A 120 -14.25 4.99 15.35
N THR A 121 -14.02 3.77 14.89
CA THR A 121 -12.92 2.93 15.41
C THR A 121 -11.58 3.55 15.06
N ARG A 122 -10.68 3.62 16.05
CA ARG A 122 -9.33 4.18 15.87
C ARG A 122 -8.27 3.12 16.12
N TYR A 123 -7.23 3.13 15.30
CA TYR A 123 -6.03 2.32 15.54
C TYR A 123 -4.78 3.06 15.09
N ARG A 124 -3.64 2.70 15.71
CA ARG A 124 -2.34 3.27 15.32
C ARG A 124 -1.99 2.83 13.91
N LEU A 125 -1.49 3.77 13.11
CA LEU A 125 -1.01 3.51 11.78
C LEU A 125 0.45 3.94 11.73
N ASN A 126 1.37 2.99 11.50
CA ASN A 126 2.78 3.30 11.34
C ASN A 126 3.10 3.37 9.84
N ALA A 127 2.85 4.53 9.22
CA ALA A 127 3.06 4.74 7.79
C ALA A 127 3.67 6.11 7.52
N ASN A 128 4.60 6.17 6.58
CA ASN A 128 5.28 7.40 6.21
C ASN A 128 5.22 7.62 4.71
N SER A 129 5.13 8.87 4.27
CA SER A 129 5.32 9.22 2.85
C SER A 129 6.80 9.17 2.48
N GLN A 130 7.08 9.40 1.20
CA GLN A 130 8.41 9.86 0.78
C GLN A 130 8.67 11.31 1.25
N VAL A 131 9.94 11.73 1.20
CA VAL A 131 10.30 13.13 1.42
C VAL A 131 9.99 13.93 0.16
N VAL A 132 9.16 14.96 0.30
CA VAL A 132 8.81 15.90 -0.77
C VAL A 132 9.73 17.10 -0.72
N THR A 133 10.45 17.37 -1.81
CA THR A 133 11.44 18.46 -1.90
C THR A 133 11.11 19.46 -3.02
N ARG A 134 9.91 19.39 -3.61
CA ARG A 134 9.50 20.27 -4.69
C ARG A 134 9.29 21.68 -4.15
N THR A 135 10.07 22.64 -4.63
CA THR A 135 9.97 24.05 -4.23
C THR A 135 9.50 24.94 -5.36
N GLU A 136 8.81 26.01 -5.01
CA GLU A 136 8.42 27.09 -5.92
C GLU A 136 8.85 28.45 -5.36
N THR A 137 9.26 29.36 -6.24
CA THR A 137 9.63 30.72 -5.84
C THR A 137 8.45 31.66 -6.05
N ILE A 138 7.90 32.16 -4.95
CA ILE A 138 6.88 33.21 -4.97
C ILE A 138 7.58 34.56 -5.06
N ARG A 139 7.18 35.35 -6.07
CA ARG A 139 7.62 36.72 -6.30
C ARG A 139 6.42 37.67 -6.25
N LYS A 140 6.68 38.92 -5.90
CA LYS A 140 5.65 39.96 -5.89
C LYS A 140 5.01 40.11 -7.29
N GLY A 141 3.67 40.14 -7.34
CA GLY A 141 2.90 40.29 -8.58
C GLY A 141 2.18 39.00 -9.00
N ALA A 142 2.00 38.80 -10.31
CA ALA A 142 1.12 37.78 -10.88
C ALA A 142 1.46 36.34 -10.45
N SER A 143 2.74 36.00 -10.27
CA SER A 143 3.16 34.64 -9.90
C SER A 143 2.67 34.18 -8.53
N ALA A 144 2.36 35.10 -7.61
CA ALA A 144 1.88 34.71 -6.29
C ALA A 144 0.47 34.11 -6.34
N GLY A 145 -0.43 34.70 -7.14
CA GLY A 145 -1.81 34.22 -7.25
C GLY A 145 -1.88 32.80 -7.80
N ASP A 146 -1.14 32.50 -8.87
CA ASP A 146 -1.17 31.17 -9.51
C ASP A 146 -0.62 30.07 -8.60
N ILE A 147 0.44 30.36 -7.84
CA ILE A 147 1.05 29.41 -6.90
C ILE A 147 0.13 29.15 -5.71
N LEU A 148 -0.57 30.17 -5.22
CA LEU A 148 -1.43 30.08 -4.03
C LEU A 148 -2.85 29.63 -4.32
N LYS A 149 -3.28 29.66 -5.59
CA LYS A 149 -4.63 29.23 -5.98
C LYS A 149 -4.87 27.77 -5.59
N GLY A 150 -5.97 27.53 -4.86
CA GLY A 150 -6.36 26.19 -4.39
C GLY A 150 -5.39 25.60 -3.36
N ALA A 151 -4.53 26.41 -2.72
CA ALA A 151 -3.55 25.95 -1.75
C ALA A 151 -4.03 26.13 -0.31
N ALA A 152 -3.82 25.10 0.51
CA ALA A 152 -3.81 25.25 1.96
C ALA A 152 -2.41 25.69 2.41
N ILE A 153 -2.31 26.80 3.14
CA ILE A 153 -1.03 27.45 3.45
C ILE A 153 -0.69 27.28 4.93
N GLY A 154 0.51 26.78 5.22
CA GLY A 154 1.06 26.69 6.57
C GLY A 154 1.22 28.06 7.22
N ALA A 155 1.17 28.12 8.55
CA ALA A 155 1.27 29.39 9.26
C ALA A 155 2.63 30.08 9.02
N ALA A 156 3.73 29.33 8.98
CA ALA A 156 5.05 29.89 8.74
C ALA A 156 5.21 30.31 7.26
N ALA A 157 4.67 29.53 6.33
CA ALA A 157 4.62 29.88 4.91
C ALA A 157 3.78 31.14 4.68
N ALA A 158 2.57 31.20 5.23
CA ALA A 158 1.67 32.34 5.14
C ALA A 158 2.35 33.61 5.66
N THR A 159 3.07 33.49 6.77
CA THR A 159 3.91 34.55 7.32
C THR A 159 4.94 34.99 6.26
N ALA A 160 5.81 34.10 5.80
CA ALA A 160 6.86 34.46 4.83
C ALA A 160 6.33 35.08 3.52
N ILE A 161 5.17 34.61 3.04
CA ILE A 161 4.52 35.06 1.81
C ILE A 161 3.85 36.43 1.97
N ALA A 162 3.19 36.68 3.10
CA ALA A 162 2.53 37.96 3.38
C ALA A 162 3.51 39.15 3.29
N GLY A 163 4.78 38.94 3.69
CA GLY A 163 5.83 39.95 3.54
C GLY A 163 6.19 40.33 2.10
N ILE A 164 5.81 39.52 1.10
CA ILE A 164 6.11 39.77 -0.32
C ILE A 164 4.88 40.31 -1.06
N VAL A 165 3.73 39.68 -0.83
CA VAL A 165 2.56 39.89 -1.69
C VAL A 165 1.65 41.00 -1.18
N GLY A 166 1.67 41.31 0.12
CA GLY A 166 0.76 42.28 0.73
C GLY A 166 -0.71 41.82 0.70
N ASP A 167 -1.63 42.74 1.00
CA ASP A 167 -3.07 42.50 1.18
C ASP A 167 -3.81 41.86 -0.01
N GLN A 168 -3.23 41.84 -1.22
CA GLN A 168 -3.98 41.51 -2.44
C GLN A 168 -4.08 40.03 -2.82
N ALA A 169 -3.33 39.11 -2.20
CA ALA A 169 -3.31 37.71 -2.67
C ALA A 169 -3.73 36.63 -1.66
N ILE A 170 -3.92 36.98 -0.40
CA ILE A 170 -4.53 36.04 0.55
C ILE A 170 -6.03 36.24 0.42
N ALA A 171 -6.61 35.77 -0.69
CA ALA A 171 -8.06 35.74 -0.85
C ALA A 171 -8.63 34.77 0.18
N THR A 172 -9.12 35.34 1.27
CA THR A 172 -9.57 34.68 2.50
C THR A 172 -10.84 33.85 2.34
N GLU A 173 -11.28 33.61 1.10
CA GLU A 173 -12.59 33.03 0.80
C GLU A 173 -12.59 31.49 0.82
N GLU A 174 -11.42 30.85 0.84
CA GLU A 174 -11.27 29.37 0.84
C GLU A 174 -10.22 28.86 1.84
N VAL A 175 -9.89 29.64 2.88
CA VAL A 175 -8.98 29.20 3.98
C VAL A 175 -9.69 28.38 5.06
N LEU A 176 -10.91 27.90 4.78
CA LEU A 176 -11.73 27.21 5.77
C LEU A 176 -12.09 25.80 5.29
N GLY A 177 -11.19 24.85 5.53
CA GLY A 177 -11.51 23.42 5.39
C GLY A 177 -10.68 22.59 6.35
N GLY A 178 -11.13 22.42 7.59
CA GLY A 178 -10.68 21.33 8.46
C GLY A 178 -9.25 21.44 9.03
N ALA A 179 -9.19 21.57 10.36
CA ALA A 179 -8.07 21.26 11.26
C ALA A 179 -6.66 21.12 10.63
N GLY A 180 -5.92 22.23 10.48
CA GLY A 180 -4.46 22.13 10.32
C GLY A 180 -3.74 23.36 9.78
N LEU A 181 -4.37 24.15 8.90
CA LEU A 181 -3.68 25.19 8.14
C LEU A 181 -4.45 26.52 8.23
N GLY A 182 -3.82 27.55 8.78
CA GLY A 182 -4.40 28.87 8.99
C GLY A 182 -3.32 29.93 9.11
N ALA A 183 -3.55 31.10 8.51
CA ALA A 183 -2.58 32.19 8.46
C ALA A 183 -2.52 32.94 9.80
N ILE A 184 -1.33 33.03 10.41
CA ILE A 184 -1.03 33.97 11.51
C ILE A 184 -0.32 35.18 10.89
N ALA A 185 -0.86 36.38 11.07
CA ALA A 185 -0.22 37.61 10.59
C ALA A 185 0.86 38.09 11.58
N GLY A 186 2.08 38.32 11.09
CA GLY A 186 3.23 38.86 11.84
C GLY A 186 3.87 40.08 11.17
N VAL A 187 4.86 40.72 11.78
CA VAL A 187 5.56 41.91 11.25
C VAL A 187 6.64 41.49 10.24
N PHE A 188 6.69 42.12 9.06
CA PHE A 188 7.48 41.64 7.92
C PHE A 188 8.70 42.49 7.52
N LEU A 189 9.81 41.78 7.26
CA LEU A 189 11.04 42.27 6.62
C LEU A 189 10.90 42.15 5.10
N GLY A 190 11.15 43.25 4.38
CA GLY A 190 10.97 43.35 2.92
C GLY A 190 11.87 42.41 2.13
N ARG A 191 11.35 41.21 1.82
CA ARG A 191 11.94 40.28 0.85
C ARG A 191 11.21 40.45 -0.49
N GLU A 192 11.92 40.36 -1.60
CA GLU A 192 11.32 40.45 -2.94
C GLU A 192 10.81 39.09 -3.47
N LYS A 193 11.31 38.00 -2.87
CA LYS A 193 10.97 36.61 -3.21
C LYS A 193 11.10 35.69 -1.99
N VAL A 194 10.33 34.61 -1.98
CA VAL A 194 10.43 33.51 -1.00
C VAL A 194 10.36 32.19 -1.76
N GLU A 195 11.13 31.22 -1.28
CA GLU A 195 11.01 29.83 -1.71
C GLU A 195 10.10 29.08 -0.73
N VAL A 196 9.12 28.38 -1.27
CA VAL A 196 8.17 27.57 -0.50
C VAL A 196 8.17 26.15 -1.01
N LEU A 197 7.88 25.20 -0.13
CA LEU A 197 7.64 23.81 -0.50
C LEU A 197 6.20 23.67 -0.95
N VAL A 198 5.98 23.02 -2.10
CA VAL A 198 4.65 22.75 -2.65
C VAL A 198 4.43 21.25 -2.69
N ILE A 199 3.41 20.78 -1.98
CA ILE A 199 3.06 19.36 -1.86
C ILE A 199 1.69 19.14 -2.50
N ARG A 200 1.59 18.21 -3.44
CA ARG A 200 0.32 17.74 -4.01
C ARG A 200 0.03 16.36 -3.42
N PRO A 201 -0.86 16.24 -2.42
CA PRO A 201 -0.99 15.00 -1.63
C PRO A 201 -1.19 13.74 -2.48
N GLU A 202 -2.06 13.80 -3.49
CA GLU A 202 -2.37 12.67 -4.38
C GLU A 202 -1.20 12.27 -5.31
N GLU A 203 -0.26 13.18 -5.58
CA GLU A 203 0.90 12.92 -6.44
C GLU A 203 2.17 12.61 -5.64
N ASP A 204 2.34 13.29 -4.51
CA ASP A 204 3.60 13.35 -3.78
C ASP A 204 3.58 12.49 -2.49
N LEU A 205 2.40 12.19 -1.91
CA LEU A 205 2.28 11.60 -0.56
C LEU A 205 1.74 10.16 -0.52
N ASP A 206 2.21 9.28 -1.41
CA ASP A 206 1.98 7.84 -1.25
C ASP A 206 2.52 7.33 0.11
N LEU A 207 1.62 6.88 0.99
CA LEU A 207 2.01 6.39 2.31
C LEU A 207 2.45 4.93 2.23
N ARG A 208 3.57 4.62 2.87
CA ARG A 208 4.10 3.26 2.97
C ARG A 208 4.01 2.79 4.40
N LEU A 209 3.38 1.63 4.60
CA LEU A 209 3.39 0.96 5.89
C LEU A 209 4.83 0.60 6.30
N GLN A 210 5.23 0.90 7.53
CA GLN A 210 6.61 0.73 7.98
C GLN A 210 6.88 -0.63 8.63
N SER A 211 5.83 -1.38 8.98
CA SER A 211 5.95 -2.65 9.70
C SER A 211 4.83 -3.62 9.33
N ASP A 212 5.12 -4.92 9.37
CA ASP A 212 4.11 -5.94 9.16
C ASP A 212 3.01 -5.87 10.22
N LEU A 213 1.77 -6.08 9.80
CA LEU A 213 0.60 -6.18 10.65
C LEU A 213 -0.01 -7.56 10.50
N VAL A 214 -0.27 -8.22 11.62
CA VAL A 214 -0.86 -9.56 11.66
C VAL A 214 -2.16 -9.50 12.45
N PHE A 215 -3.26 -9.88 11.81
CA PHE A 215 -4.57 -9.96 12.44
C PHE A 215 -4.76 -11.33 13.10
N ARG A 216 -5.46 -11.35 14.24
CA ARG A 216 -5.74 -12.57 15.02
C ARG A 216 -7.18 -13.00 14.85
#